data_AF-A0A926CAF9-F1
#
_entry.id   AF-A0A926CAF9-F1
#
_cell.length_a   1.000
_cell.length_b   1.000
_cell.length_c   1.000
_cell.angle_alpha   90.00
_cell.angle_beta   90.00
_cell.angle_gamma   90.00
#
_symmetry.space_group_name_H-M   'P 1'
#
loop_
_entity.id
_entity.type
_entity.pdbx_description
1 polymer ?
#
loop_
_entity_poly.entity_id
_entity_poly.type
_entity_poly.pdbx_seq_one_letter_code
_entity_poly.pdbx_strand_id
1 'polypeptide(L)'
;MSHPSDPALVYPPGKEGAVNPKIEASAEVIPLSIVEEFYKRPGGTLVADLFGTDVFDFWVGRFFVGLWGVVSAGGIVVGVLFYFYQVFVVEGTLNLLQARLDPPPIATGLALPIPGTPGFNWFVIVIAATFAFIGWLMRQVDLSRKLQMGYEIPIAYGAVVSSWLTLQWFRPLAMGAWGHGFPLGITHHLDWVSNVGYQYYNFFYNPFHAAGVSLLFASTLFLAMHGSAIWSSLNRPGVDVRHIDTFWRGILGYSVGEIGIHRISFWFGAASVLSGNLCIFLSGTLVQNWASVYSFWDKLPIWDIEGAGFGLVIVGIGAVVGGVASKRRKEPEIDIEAVERGGVGLEANIGPSIYLNWMDRLFGSGLVGPFYIGIWGLLSIVFGSVTALIILLEYLWQVGYSPVLLAREIFNLSVDPPTSDYGLGWAPWHTGGAWLVATLFLHFSVMAWLMRLWTRARQTGLGKQLFWGFSAALSLYFVIYLIRPILIGTWSGASGHGLKALLDWTNNVSILYGNFYYNPFHMISVFFLLGSTLLLAMHGATICATARYGSELELQEAIVEGPGTHRSQLFWRWCMGFNANAASIHYWAWWFAALCGLSGAIGLLLSGTVITDWYAWATQANIVAPPAR
;
A
#
# COMPACT_ATOMS: atom_id res chain seq x y z
N MET A 1 -17.70 2.35 -43.43
CA MET A 1 -16.70 2.88 -44.38
C MET A 1 -15.33 2.40 -43.93
N SER A 2 -14.54 1.90 -44.87
CA SER A 2 -13.32 1.11 -44.67
C SER A 2 -12.26 1.80 -43.81
N HIS A 3 -11.88 1.15 -42.70
CA HIS A 3 -10.69 1.49 -41.92
C HIS A 3 -9.42 1.30 -42.77
N PRO A 4 -8.50 2.27 -42.82
CA PRO A 4 -7.18 2.03 -43.41
C PRO A 4 -6.44 1.02 -42.52
N SER A 5 -5.93 -0.04 -43.16
CA SER A 5 -5.02 -1.01 -42.56
C SER A 5 -3.75 -0.31 -42.05
N ASP A 6 -3.48 -0.52 -40.77
CA ASP A 6 -2.29 -0.12 -40.02
C ASP A 6 -1.00 -0.59 -40.73
N PRO A 7 0.00 0.27 -41.01
CA PRO A 7 1.34 -0.20 -41.32
C PRO A 7 1.95 -0.76 -40.04
N ALA A 8 1.72 -2.05 -39.81
CA ALA A 8 2.32 -2.81 -38.73
C ALA A 8 3.84 -2.54 -38.69
N LEU A 9 4.33 -1.98 -37.59
CA LEU A 9 5.69 -2.30 -37.14
C LEU A 9 5.67 -3.80 -36.84
N VAL A 10 6.05 -4.60 -37.83
CA VAL A 10 6.11 -6.06 -37.75
C VAL A 10 7.22 -6.41 -36.77
N TYR A 11 6.86 -6.60 -35.51
CA TYR A 11 7.71 -7.29 -34.55
C TYR A 11 7.54 -8.81 -34.78
N PRO A 12 8.64 -9.57 -34.87
CA PRO A 12 8.55 -11.00 -35.14
C PRO A 12 7.83 -11.71 -33.99
N PRO A 13 7.01 -12.75 -34.27
CA PRO A 13 6.32 -13.50 -33.24
C PRO A 13 7.35 -14.15 -32.29
N GLY A 14 7.13 -13.95 -30.99
CA GLY A 14 7.94 -14.53 -29.92
C GLY A 14 8.08 -16.03 -30.09
N LYS A 15 9.29 -16.48 -30.37
CA LYS A 15 9.70 -17.86 -30.16
C LYS A 15 10.35 -17.93 -28.79
N GLU A 16 9.72 -18.68 -27.90
CA GLU A 16 10.32 -19.17 -26.67
C GLU A 16 11.64 -19.88 -26.99
N GLY A 17 12.71 -19.48 -26.31
CA GLY A 17 14.02 -20.12 -26.40
C GLY A 17 15.14 -19.14 -26.72
N ALA A 18 15.92 -18.82 -25.68
CA ALA A 18 17.25 -18.19 -25.73
C ALA A 18 17.40 -17.04 -26.74
N VAL A 19 17.11 -15.82 -26.28
CA VAL A 19 17.41 -14.59 -27.02
C VAL A 19 18.93 -14.49 -27.22
N ASN A 20 19.34 -14.34 -28.47
CA ASN A 20 20.74 -14.22 -28.88
C ASN A 20 21.27 -12.83 -28.45
N PRO A 21 22.33 -12.74 -27.62
CA PRO A 21 22.87 -11.46 -27.13
C PRO A 21 23.41 -10.54 -28.23
N LYS A 22 23.56 -11.03 -29.47
CA LYS A 22 23.92 -10.19 -30.63
C LYS A 22 22.75 -9.39 -31.22
N ILE A 23 21.50 -9.74 -30.93
CA ILE A 23 20.31 -8.99 -31.40
C ILE A 23 20.04 -7.76 -30.51
N GLU A 24 20.42 -7.82 -29.23
CA GLU A 24 20.33 -6.71 -28.26
C GLU A 24 21.20 -5.50 -28.63
N ALA A 25 22.26 -5.71 -29.43
CA ALA A 25 23.15 -4.64 -29.88
C ALA A 25 22.61 -3.83 -31.08
N SER A 26 21.48 -4.22 -31.69
CA SER A 26 20.95 -3.59 -32.91
C SER A 26 19.50 -3.11 -32.82
N ALA A 27 18.87 -3.15 -31.64
CA ALA A 27 17.56 -2.53 -31.48
C ALA A 27 17.73 -1.01 -31.36
N GLU A 28 17.27 -0.28 -32.36
CA GLU A 28 17.32 1.18 -32.38
C GLU A 28 16.42 1.74 -31.27
N VAL A 29 17.01 2.43 -30.29
CA VAL A 29 16.26 3.11 -29.23
C VAL A 29 15.52 4.29 -29.86
N ILE A 30 14.20 4.20 -29.92
CA ILE A 30 13.35 5.26 -30.48
C ILE A 30 13.22 6.37 -29.43
N PRO A 31 13.65 7.62 -29.72
CA PRO A 31 13.44 8.72 -28.80
C PRO A 31 11.95 8.92 -28.50
N LEU A 32 11.60 9.13 -27.22
CA LEU A 32 10.22 9.36 -26.81
C LEU A 32 9.54 10.53 -27.55
N SER A 33 10.30 11.50 -28.05
CA SER A 33 9.76 12.59 -28.89
C SER A 33 9.18 12.09 -30.22
N ILE A 34 9.82 11.11 -30.86
CA ILE A 34 9.33 10.50 -32.11
C ILE A 34 8.07 9.67 -31.81
N VAL A 35 8.11 8.91 -30.72
CA VAL A 35 6.94 8.17 -30.23
C VAL A 35 5.78 9.13 -29.94
N GLU A 36 6.04 10.24 -29.25
CA GLU A 36 5.04 11.25 -28.93
C GLU A 36 4.43 11.89 -30.19
N GLU A 37 5.23 12.21 -31.20
CA GLU A 37 4.77 12.70 -32.50
C GLU A 37 3.85 11.70 -33.21
N PHE A 38 4.19 10.40 -33.14
CA PHE A 38 3.36 9.35 -33.73
C PHE A 38 1.97 9.26 -33.10
N TYR A 39 1.88 9.28 -31.76
CA TYR A 39 0.62 9.13 -31.03
C TYR A 39 -0.20 10.42 -30.88
N LYS A 40 0.41 11.62 -31.04
CA LYS A 40 -0.31 12.90 -31.00
C LYS A 40 -1.20 13.08 -32.24
N ARG A 41 -2.35 12.41 -32.23
CA ARG A 41 -3.36 12.44 -33.29
C ARG A 41 -4.72 12.94 -32.75
N PRO A 42 -5.43 13.80 -33.50
CA PRO A 42 -6.82 14.13 -33.18
C PRO A 42 -7.73 12.89 -33.24
N GLY A 43 -8.84 12.92 -32.53
CA GLY A 43 -9.85 11.86 -32.44
C GLY A 43 -9.69 10.95 -31.23
N GLY A 44 -10.68 10.08 -31.00
CA GLY A 44 -10.65 9.08 -29.93
C GLY A 44 -11.08 9.58 -28.55
N THR A 45 -11.49 10.85 -28.40
CA THR A 45 -12.13 11.33 -27.16
C THR A 45 -13.58 10.88 -27.07
N LEU A 46 -14.08 10.70 -25.85
CA LEU A 46 -15.45 10.29 -25.59
C LEU A 46 -16.45 11.36 -26.07
N VAL A 47 -16.07 12.64 -25.99
CA VAL A 47 -16.88 13.77 -26.47
C VAL A 47 -17.01 13.76 -27.99
N ALA A 48 -15.91 13.51 -28.71
CA ALA A 48 -15.94 13.42 -30.17
C ALA A 48 -16.85 12.27 -30.64
N ASP A 49 -16.85 11.14 -29.92
CA ASP A 49 -17.75 10.01 -30.20
C ASP A 49 -19.22 10.35 -29.94
N LEU A 50 -19.53 11.10 -28.86
CA LEU A 50 -20.90 11.44 -28.49
C LEU A 50 -21.49 12.58 -29.34
N PHE A 51 -20.68 13.59 -29.68
CA PHE A 51 -21.14 14.84 -30.28
C PHE A 51 -20.57 15.11 -31.68
N GLY A 52 -19.80 14.17 -32.24
CA GLY A 52 -19.17 14.27 -33.55
C GLY A 52 -17.93 15.16 -33.61
N THR A 53 -17.66 15.96 -32.56
CA THR A 53 -16.47 16.81 -32.46
C THR A 53 -16.13 17.09 -30.99
N ASP A 54 -14.84 17.22 -30.71
CA ASP A 54 -14.33 17.78 -29.45
C ASP A 54 -13.44 18.98 -29.79
N VAL A 55 -13.95 20.18 -29.56
CA VAL A 55 -13.25 21.44 -29.88
C VAL A 55 -12.00 21.65 -29.02
N PHE A 56 -11.84 20.86 -27.95
CA PHE A 56 -10.70 20.92 -27.04
C PHE A 56 -9.71 19.75 -27.22
N ASP A 57 -9.85 18.97 -28.30
CA ASP A 57 -8.93 17.88 -28.63
C ASP A 57 -7.57 18.39 -29.14
N PHE A 58 -6.76 18.91 -28.22
CA PHE A 58 -5.41 19.36 -28.49
C PHE A 58 -4.49 19.16 -27.29
N TRP A 59 -3.20 19.38 -27.50
CA TRP A 59 -2.17 19.33 -26.47
C TRP A 59 -1.60 20.73 -26.23
N VAL A 60 -1.34 21.05 -24.96
CA VAL A 60 -0.52 22.20 -24.56
C VAL A 60 0.82 21.68 -24.09
N GLY A 61 1.81 21.76 -24.99
CA GLY A 61 3.12 21.16 -24.77
C GLY A 61 3.03 19.65 -24.54
N ARG A 62 3.26 19.24 -23.29
CA ARG A 62 3.21 17.84 -22.86
C ARG A 62 1.84 17.39 -22.40
N PHE A 63 0.91 18.30 -22.11
CA PHE A 63 -0.40 17.96 -21.53
C PHE A 63 -1.46 17.80 -22.60
N PHE A 64 -2.18 16.68 -22.59
CA PHE A 64 -3.41 16.56 -23.37
C PHE A 64 -4.54 17.34 -22.68
N VAL A 65 -5.31 18.16 -23.40
CA VAL A 65 -6.38 18.95 -22.77
C VAL A 65 -7.70 18.19 -22.82
N GLY A 66 -8.36 18.12 -23.98
CA GLY A 66 -9.73 17.59 -24.12
C GLY A 66 -10.76 18.44 -23.35
N LEU A 67 -12.05 18.21 -23.60
CA LEU A 67 -13.10 18.90 -22.83
C LEU A 67 -12.91 18.73 -21.32
N TRP A 68 -12.58 17.50 -20.91
CA TRP A 68 -12.42 17.16 -19.52
C TRP A 68 -11.22 17.84 -18.85
N GLY A 69 -10.14 18.13 -19.59
CA GLY A 69 -9.05 18.96 -19.09
C GLY A 69 -9.47 20.41 -18.86
N VAL A 70 -10.34 20.97 -19.71
CA VAL A 70 -10.92 22.31 -19.49
C VAL A 70 -11.81 22.33 -18.25
N VAL A 71 -12.67 21.33 -18.09
CA VAL A 71 -13.50 21.17 -16.88
C VAL A 71 -12.62 21.08 -15.63
N SER A 72 -11.56 20.26 -15.69
CA SER A 72 -10.61 20.16 -14.59
C SER A 72 -9.91 21.46 -14.28
N ALA A 73 -9.38 22.15 -15.29
CA ALA A 73 -8.68 23.41 -15.11
C ALA A 73 -9.61 24.49 -14.49
N GLY A 74 -10.86 24.58 -14.96
CA GLY A 74 -11.85 25.50 -14.39
C GLY A 74 -12.11 25.21 -12.90
N GLY A 75 -12.35 23.95 -12.55
CA GLY A 75 -12.53 23.53 -11.15
C GLY A 75 -11.30 23.80 -10.27
N ILE A 76 -10.10 23.50 -10.77
CA ILE A 76 -8.84 23.74 -10.05
C ILE A 76 -8.63 25.24 -9.82
N VAL A 77 -8.79 26.08 -10.84
CA VAL A 77 -8.58 27.53 -10.73
C VAL A 77 -9.54 28.13 -9.70
N VAL A 78 -10.84 27.81 -9.79
CA VAL A 78 -11.83 28.32 -8.83
C VAL A 78 -11.53 27.82 -7.41
N GLY A 79 -11.26 26.51 -7.25
CA GLY A 79 -10.97 25.94 -5.94
C GLY A 79 -9.72 26.54 -5.29
N VAL A 80 -8.62 26.68 -6.04
CA VAL A 80 -7.37 27.26 -5.55
C VAL A 80 -7.52 28.74 -5.19
N LEU A 81 -8.27 29.51 -6.00
CA LEU A 81 -8.54 30.92 -5.69
C LEU A 81 -9.28 31.08 -4.37
N PHE A 82 -10.35 30.30 -4.16
CA PHE A 82 -11.11 30.34 -2.91
C PHE A 82 -10.32 29.78 -1.72
N TYR A 83 -9.47 28.78 -1.95
CA TYR A 83 -8.56 28.26 -0.94
C TYR A 83 -7.60 29.36 -0.45
N PHE A 84 -6.88 30.01 -1.38
CA PHE A 84 -5.95 31.07 -1.01
C PHE A 84 -6.65 32.32 -0.48
N TYR A 85 -7.86 32.64 -0.94
CA TYR A 85 -8.67 33.70 -0.34
C TYR A 85 -9.01 33.37 1.12
N GLN A 86 -9.44 32.14 1.41
CA GLN A 86 -9.72 31.68 2.77
C GLN A 86 -8.47 31.80 3.66
N VAL A 87 -7.32 31.32 3.18
CA VAL A 87 -6.08 31.31 3.98
C VAL A 87 -5.49 32.71 4.16
N PHE A 88 -5.31 33.46 3.07
CA PHE A 88 -4.58 34.74 3.12
C PHE A 88 -5.46 35.92 3.55
N VAL A 89 -6.76 35.92 3.21
CA VAL A 89 -7.65 37.06 3.46
C VAL A 89 -8.52 36.82 4.69
N VAL A 90 -9.15 35.65 4.80
CA VAL A 90 -10.08 35.37 5.93
C VAL A 90 -9.31 35.02 7.20
N GLU A 91 -8.37 34.08 7.12
CA GLU A 91 -7.55 33.69 8.27
C GLU A 91 -6.38 34.65 8.51
N GLY A 92 -5.85 35.28 7.46
CA GLY A 92 -4.73 36.21 7.57
C GLY A 92 -3.40 35.51 7.92
N THR A 93 -3.23 34.23 7.54
CA THR A 93 -1.97 33.50 7.70
C THR A 93 -1.30 33.28 6.36
N LEU A 94 0.03 33.45 6.29
CA LEU A 94 0.82 33.05 5.12
C LEU A 94 1.33 31.61 5.24
N ASN A 95 1.14 30.97 6.40
CA ASN A 95 1.54 29.59 6.61
C ASN A 95 0.42 28.64 6.20
N LEU A 96 0.57 27.99 5.04
CA LEU A 96 -0.40 27.01 4.53
C LEU A 96 -0.60 25.82 5.46
N LEU A 97 0.37 25.49 6.33
CA LEU A 97 0.20 24.42 7.30
C LEU A 97 -0.82 24.79 8.38
N GLN A 98 -1.01 26.08 8.68
CA GLN A 98 -2.02 26.56 9.62
C GLN A 98 -3.40 26.79 8.98
N ALA A 99 -3.53 26.58 7.66
CA ALA A 99 -4.77 26.82 6.94
C ALA A 99 -5.96 26.10 7.59
N ARG A 100 -7.07 26.80 7.79
CA ARG A 100 -8.29 26.32 8.43
C ARG A 100 -9.54 26.55 7.56
N LEU A 101 -9.88 25.52 6.79
CA LEU A 101 -11.04 25.54 5.92
C LEU A 101 -12.12 24.61 6.46
N ASP A 102 -13.01 25.18 7.27
CA ASP A 102 -14.11 24.47 7.92
C ASP A 102 -15.33 24.31 7.01
N PRO A 103 -16.03 23.16 7.06
CA PRO A 103 -17.37 23.06 6.49
C PRO A 103 -18.36 23.97 7.23
N PRO A 104 -19.55 24.23 6.66
CA PRO A 104 -20.59 25.00 7.34
C PRO A 104 -20.95 24.40 8.71
N PRO A 105 -21.34 25.22 9.71
CA PRO A 105 -21.77 24.71 11.01
C PRO A 105 -22.89 23.67 10.88
N ILE A 106 -22.88 22.62 11.70
CA ILE A 106 -23.89 21.53 11.67
C ILE A 106 -25.32 22.08 11.76
N ALA A 107 -25.54 23.13 12.55
CA ALA A 107 -26.84 23.80 12.71
C ALA A 107 -27.42 24.37 11.41
N THR A 108 -26.58 24.61 10.39
CA THR A 108 -26.99 25.08 9.06
C THR A 108 -27.71 23.98 8.26
N GLY A 109 -27.58 22.71 8.68
CA GLY A 109 -28.14 21.58 7.95
C GLY A 109 -27.57 21.49 6.52
N LEU A 110 -28.46 21.19 5.56
CA LEU A 110 -28.14 21.15 4.13
C LEU A 110 -28.42 22.46 3.39
N ALA A 111 -28.72 23.56 4.11
CA ALA A 111 -28.89 24.85 3.47
C ALA A 111 -27.60 25.29 2.76
N LEU A 112 -27.73 25.87 1.57
CA LEU A 112 -26.59 26.36 0.81
C LEU A 112 -26.00 27.58 1.51
N PRO A 113 -24.71 27.58 1.89
CA PRO A 113 -24.08 28.74 2.47
C PRO A 113 -24.03 29.88 1.45
N ILE A 114 -24.21 31.12 1.92
CA ILE A 114 -24.17 32.33 1.09
C ILE A 114 -22.87 33.10 1.33
N PRO A 115 -22.42 33.96 0.40
CA PRO A 115 -21.20 34.75 0.57
C PRO A 115 -21.18 35.49 1.91
N GLY A 116 -20.08 35.34 2.66
CA GLY A 116 -19.90 35.95 3.98
C GLY A 116 -20.37 35.09 5.18
N THR A 117 -21.04 33.96 4.95
CA THR A 117 -21.37 33.02 6.03
C THR A 117 -20.27 31.96 6.28
N PRO A 118 -20.16 31.42 7.50
CA PRO A 118 -19.22 30.34 7.80
C PRO A 118 -19.37 29.13 6.87
N GLY A 119 -18.25 28.62 6.36
CA GLY A 119 -18.21 27.47 5.45
C GLY A 119 -18.56 27.77 3.98
N PHE A 120 -18.83 29.03 3.60
CA PHE A 120 -19.10 29.39 2.21
C PHE A 120 -17.92 29.05 1.28
N ASN A 121 -16.70 29.48 1.62
CA ASN A 121 -15.51 29.22 0.80
C ASN A 121 -15.25 27.71 0.69
N TRP A 122 -15.40 26.96 1.79
CA TRP A 122 -15.31 25.50 1.78
C TRP A 122 -16.29 24.89 0.77
N PHE A 123 -17.55 25.33 0.77
CA PHE A 123 -18.57 24.76 -0.12
C PHE A 123 -18.29 25.05 -1.60
N VAL A 124 -17.82 26.26 -1.92
CA VAL A 124 -17.38 26.61 -3.28
C VAL A 124 -16.20 25.74 -3.71
N ILE A 125 -15.20 25.55 -2.83
CA ILE A 125 -14.05 24.68 -3.10
C ILE A 125 -14.53 23.25 -3.32
N VAL A 126 -15.48 22.75 -2.51
CA VAL A 126 -16.01 21.40 -2.65
C VAL A 126 -16.66 21.17 -4.00
N ILE A 127 -17.50 22.10 -4.48
CA ILE A 127 -18.10 22.03 -5.81
C ILE A 127 -17.03 22.06 -6.89
N ALA A 128 -16.13 23.03 -6.83
CA ALA A 128 -15.09 23.24 -7.84
C ALA A 128 -14.14 22.03 -7.92
N ALA A 129 -13.72 21.50 -6.78
CA ALA A 129 -12.90 20.30 -6.71
C ALA A 129 -13.64 19.05 -7.18
N THR A 130 -14.95 18.90 -6.94
CA THR A 130 -15.74 17.79 -7.50
C THR A 130 -15.72 17.80 -9.03
N PHE A 131 -15.92 18.97 -9.66
CA PHE A 131 -15.75 19.09 -11.12
C PHE A 131 -14.31 18.79 -11.55
N ALA A 132 -13.32 19.22 -10.76
CA ALA A 132 -11.92 18.93 -11.04
C ALA A 132 -11.61 17.43 -11.05
N PHE A 133 -12.03 16.71 -10.01
CA PHE A 133 -11.83 15.27 -9.85
C PHE A 133 -12.55 14.46 -10.93
N ILE A 134 -13.82 14.78 -11.22
CA ILE A 134 -14.59 14.09 -12.27
C ILE A 134 -14.00 14.39 -13.65
N GLY A 135 -13.66 15.65 -13.94
CA GLY A 135 -12.96 16.01 -15.17
C GLY A 135 -11.64 15.25 -15.31
N TRP A 136 -10.87 15.12 -14.22
CA TRP A 136 -9.56 14.49 -14.29
C TRP A 136 -9.67 12.98 -14.52
N LEU A 137 -10.68 12.35 -13.91
CA LEU A 137 -11.05 10.96 -14.16
C LEU A 137 -11.42 10.74 -15.63
N MET A 138 -12.32 11.56 -16.16
CA MET A 138 -12.78 11.43 -17.55
C MET A 138 -11.66 11.75 -18.56
N ARG A 139 -10.75 12.65 -18.22
CA ARG A 139 -9.54 12.90 -19.00
C ARG A 139 -8.63 11.66 -19.07
N GLN A 140 -8.51 10.89 -17.99
CA GLN A 140 -7.78 9.62 -18.02
C GLN A 140 -8.49 8.57 -18.89
N VAL A 141 -9.82 8.56 -18.92
CA VAL A 141 -10.60 7.71 -19.86
C VAL A 141 -10.25 8.07 -21.32
N ASP A 142 -10.23 9.36 -21.67
CA ASP A 142 -9.85 9.81 -23.02
C ASP A 142 -8.40 9.46 -23.36
N LEU A 143 -7.48 9.57 -22.40
CA LEU A 143 -6.09 9.17 -22.58
C LEU A 143 -5.96 7.67 -22.85
N SER A 144 -6.65 6.82 -22.07
CA SER A 144 -6.71 5.38 -22.33
C SER A 144 -7.23 5.09 -23.74
N ARG A 145 -8.25 5.81 -24.22
CA ARG A 145 -8.79 5.62 -25.58
C ARG A 145 -7.80 6.03 -26.66
N LYS A 146 -7.19 7.21 -26.52
CA LYS A 146 -6.21 7.75 -27.48
C LYS A 146 -4.98 6.84 -27.62
N LEU A 147 -4.51 6.31 -26.51
CA LEU A 147 -3.36 5.41 -26.48
C LEU A 147 -3.74 3.94 -26.73
N GLN A 148 -5.04 3.66 -26.90
CA GLN A 148 -5.58 2.32 -27.02
C GLN A 148 -5.07 1.43 -25.87
N MET A 149 -5.33 1.82 -24.63
CA MET A 149 -5.01 1.07 -23.43
C MET A 149 -6.30 0.55 -22.81
N GLY A 150 -6.18 -0.34 -21.83
CA GLY A 150 -7.29 -0.64 -20.92
C GLY A 150 -7.65 0.56 -20.02
N TYR A 151 -8.74 0.40 -19.27
CA TYR A 151 -9.29 1.44 -18.39
C TYR A 151 -8.90 1.26 -16.91
N GLU A 152 -7.94 0.39 -16.61
CA GLU A 152 -7.50 0.09 -15.25
C GLU A 152 -7.01 1.36 -14.54
N ILE A 153 -6.32 2.27 -15.23
CA ILE A 153 -5.84 3.53 -14.65
C ILE A 153 -7.01 4.43 -14.20
N PRO A 154 -7.97 4.81 -15.09
CA PRO A 154 -9.12 5.58 -14.64
C PRO A 154 -9.99 4.83 -13.62
N ILE A 155 -10.08 3.49 -13.66
CA ILE A 155 -10.79 2.72 -12.60
C ILE A 155 -10.11 2.90 -11.24
N ALA A 156 -8.77 2.81 -11.18
CA ALA A 156 -8.01 3.03 -9.95
C ALA A 156 -8.20 4.45 -9.42
N TYR A 157 -8.11 5.46 -10.29
CA TYR A 157 -8.37 6.85 -9.92
C TYR A 157 -9.82 7.08 -9.49
N GLY A 158 -10.77 6.36 -10.08
CA GLY A 158 -12.18 6.38 -9.71
C GLY A 158 -12.42 5.96 -8.25
N ALA A 159 -11.61 5.04 -7.70
CA ALA A 159 -11.66 4.72 -6.28
C ALA A 159 -11.37 5.96 -5.41
N VAL A 160 -10.36 6.77 -5.77
CA VAL A 160 -10.03 8.02 -5.06
C VAL A 160 -11.10 9.09 -5.24
N VAL A 161 -11.65 9.24 -6.44
CA VAL A 161 -12.79 10.14 -6.70
C VAL A 161 -13.99 9.75 -5.82
N SER A 162 -14.23 8.45 -5.64
CA SER A 162 -15.30 7.97 -4.77
C SER A 162 -15.06 8.30 -3.29
N SER A 163 -13.80 8.40 -2.83
CA SER A 163 -13.50 8.91 -1.47
C SER A 163 -13.85 10.38 -1.31
N TRP A 164 -13.49 11.20 -2.29
CA TRP A 164 -13.88 12.61 -2.30
C TRP A 164 -15.40 12.78 -2.23
N LEU A 165 -16.15 12.06 -3.07
CA LEU A 165 -17.60 12.08 -3.06
C LEU A 165 -18.18 11.55 -1.74
N THR A 166 -17.59 10.48 -1.18
CA THR A 166 -18.04 9.92 0.09
C THR A 166 -17.91 10.93 1.23
N LEU A 167 -16.74 11.57 1.36
CA LEU A 167 -16.44 12.51 2.43
C LEU A 167 -17.21 13.82 2.30
N GLN A 168 -17.28 14.39 1.08
CA GLN A 168 -17.80 15.74 0.88
C GLN A 168 -19.27 15.81 0.50
N TRP A 169 -19.83 14.72 -0.04
CA TRP A 169 -21.21 14.71 -0.54
C TRP A 169 -22.06 13.64 0.14
N PHE A 170 -21.72 12.37 0.00
CA PHE A 170 -22.60 11.29 0.46
C PHE A 170 -22.76 11.26 1.97
N ARG A 171 -21.67 11.37 2.72
CA ARG A 171 -21.72 11.37 4.19
C ARG A 171 -22.47 12.60 4.72
N PRO A 172 -22.18 13.84 4.29
CA PRO A 172 -22.97 15.01 4.71
C PRO A 172 -24.46 14.91 4.39
N LEU A 173 -24.81 14.43 3.20
CA LEU A 173 -26.21 14.22 2.81
C LEU A 173 -26.89 13.16 3.69
N ALA A 174 -26.22 12.03 3.93
CA ALA A 174 -26.75 10.96 4.77
C ALA A 174 -26.92 11.38 6.24
N MET A 175 -26.08 12.30 6.73
CA MET A 175 -26.14 12.83 8.09
C MET A 175 -26.97 14.12 8.21
N GLY A 176 -27.51 14.65 7.11
CA GLY A 176 -28.40 15.81 7.10
C GLY A 176 -27.74 17.17 7.32
N ALA A 177 -26.42 17.28 7.22
CA ALA A 177 -25.72 18.57 7.31
C ALA A 177 -24.38 18.62 6.58
N TRP A 178 -24.10 19.73 5.89
CA TRP A 178 -22.81 19.98 5.22
C TRP A 178 -21.63 19.99 6.21
N GLY A 179 -21.89 20.32 7.48
CA GLY A 179 -20.92 20.31 8.58
C GLY A 179 -20.31 18.95 8.91
N HIS A 180 -20.85 17.87 8.37
CA HIS A 180 -20.24 16.54 8.46
C HIS A 180 -19.20 16.27 7.35
N GLY A 181 -18.94 17.26 6.49
CA GLY A 181 -17.91 17.21 5.47
C GLY A 181 -16.50 17.29 6.05
N PHE A 182 -15.53 16.87 5.26
CA PHE A 182 -14.11 16.89 5.61
C PHE A 182 -13.54 18.32 5.49
N PRO A 183 -12.85 18.84 6.52
CA PRO A 183 -12.19 20.14 6.43
C PRO A 183 -10.96 20.08 5.50
N LEU A 184 -10.60 21.20 4.88
CA LEU A 184 -9.61 21.22 3.78
C LEU A 184 -8.23 21.80 4.16
N GLY A 185 -8.00 22.09 5.45
CA GLY A 185 -6.70 22.55 5.95
C GLY A 185 -5.68 21.42 6.12
N ILE A 186 -4.36 21.67 6.00
CA ILE A 186 -3.34 20.61 6.05
C ILE A 186 -3.19 20.00 7.45
N THR A 187 -2.90 20.76 8.50
CA THR A 187 -2.87 20.17 9.85
C THR A 187 -4.28 20.01 10.42
N HIS A 188 -5.18 20.91 10.06
CA HIS A 188 -6.58 20.90 10.51
C HIS A 188 -7.33 19.61 10.11
N HIS A 189 -7.04 19.02 8.95
CA HIS A 189 -7.66 17.74 8.61
C HIS A 189 -7.10 16.57 9.41
N LEU A 190 -5.82 16.61 9.81
CA LEU A 190 -5.24 15.59 10.67
C LEU A 190 -5.88 15.60 12.05
N ASP A 191 -6.19 16.79 12.59
CA ASP A 191 -6.97 16.93 13.81
C ASP A 191 -8.36 16.31 13.67
N TRP A 192 -9.04 16.55 12.54
CA TRP A 192 -10.33 15.93 12.26
C TRP A 192 -10.23 14.42 12.24
N VAL A 193 -9.24 13.85 11.55
CA VAL A 193 -9.05 12.38 11.47
C VAL A 193 -8.82 11.80 12.87
N SER A 194 -7.98 12.46 13.69
CA SER A 194 -7.75 12.07 15.08
C SER A 194 -9.05 12.07 15.89
N ASN A 195 -9.84 13.14 15.77
CA ASN A 195 -11.07 13.32 16.55
C ASN A 195 -12.22 12.41 16.11
N VAL A 196 -12.37 12.15 14.81
CA VAL A 196 -13.43 11.25 14.31
C VAL A 196 -13.27 9.83 14.84
N GLY A 197 -12.04 9.36 15.01
CA GLY A 197 -11.76 8.07 15.64
C GLY A 197 -12.29 7.97 17.07
N TYR A 198 -12.27 9.09 17.82
CA TYR A 198 -12.79 9.15 19.18
C TYR A 198 -14.32 9.30 19.24
N GLN A 199 -14.94 9.95 18.24
CA GLN A 199 -16.38 10.24 18.22
C GLN A 199 -17.27 8.99 18.14
N TYR A 200 -16.82 7.92 17.50
CA TYR A 200 -17.63 6.71 17.26
C TYR A 200 -17.21 5.49 18.10
N TYR A 201 -16.53 5.74 19.22
CA TYR A 201 -16.02 4.77 20.21
C TYR A 201 -15.29 3.56 19.60
N ASN A 202 -13.98 3.53 19.80
CA ASN A 202 -13.10 2.44 19.37
C ASN A 202 -13.16 2.21 17.84
N PHE A 203 -12.84 3.25 17.06
CA PHE A 203 -12.77 3.16 15.60
C PHE A 203 -11.80 2.07 15.09
N PHE A 204 -10.87 1.62 15.93
CA PHE A 204 -10.01 0.46 15.67
C PHE A 204 -10.79 -0.87 15.54
N TYR A 205 -12.01 -0.97 16.10
CA TYR A 205 -12.95 -2.09 15.89
C TYR A 205 -13.80 -1.94 14.62
N ASN A 206 -13.51 -0.97 13.74
CA ASN A 206 -14.17 -0.90 12.46
C ASN A 206 -13.53 -1.92 11.49
N PRO A 207 -14.22 -2.98 11.04
CA PRO A 207 -13.63 -4.01 10.19
C PRO A 207 -13.19 -3.48 8.82
N PHE A 208 -13.87 -2.45 8.29
CA PHE A 208 -13.48 -1.80 7.05
C PHE A 208 -12.25 -0.90 7.22
N HIS A 209 -12.11 -0.26 8.39
CA HIS A 209 -10.89 0.45 8.72
C HIS A 209 -9.71 -0.53 8.86
N ALA A 210 -9.89 -1.63 9.59
CA ALA A 210 -8.87 -2.67 9.73
C ALA A 210 -8.46 -3.26 8.37
N ALA A 211 -9.42 -3.56 7.50
CA ALA A 211 -9.16 -3.99 6.13
C ALA A 211 -8.41 -2.93 5.32
N GLY A 212 -8.87 -1.67 5.34
CA GLY A 212 -8.25 -0.56 4.62
C GLY A 212 -6.80 -0.34 5.03
N VAL A 213 -6.53 -0.26 6.34
CA VAL A 213 -5.18 -0.10 6.90
C VAL A 213 -4.30 -1.30 6.58
N SER A 214 -4.82 -2.52 6.69
CA SER A 214 -4.07 -3.73 6.32
C SER A 214 -3.68 -3.72 4.85
N LEU A 215 -4.58 -3.29 3.96
CA LEU A 215 -4.30 -3.16 2.54
C LEU A 215 -3.34 -2.00 2.22
N LEU A 216 -3.35 -0.90 2.97
CA LEU A 216 -2.35 0.18 2.83
C LEU A 216 -0.93 -0.30 3.17
N PHE A 217 -0.77 -0.99 4.30
CA PHE A 217 0.52 -1.56 4.69
C PHE A 217 0.96 -2.69 3.76
N ALA A 218 0.03 -3.58 3.35
CA ALA A 218 0.31 -4.61 2.36
C ALA A 218 0.71 -4.00 1.01
N SER A 219 0.11 -2.89 0.61
CA SER A 219 0.47 -2.19 -0.62
C SER A 219 1.91 -1.67 -0.56
N THR A 220 2.30 -1.10 0.57
CA THR A 220 3.67 -0.62 0.79
C THR A 220 4.67 -1.77 0.81
N LEU A 221 4.31 -2.90 1.42
CA LEU A 221 5.11 -4.12 1.40
C LEU A 221 5.29 -4.65 -0.03
N PHE A 222 4.21 -4.79 -0.80
CA PHE A 222 4.27 -5.29 -2.17
C PHE A 222 5.03 -4.34 -3.10
N LEU A 223 4.91 -3.03 -2.90
CA LEU A 223 5.70 -2.04 -3.62
C LEU A 223 7.20 -2.21 -3.32
N ALA A 224 7.56 -2.39 -2.04
CA ALA A 224 8.94 -2.64 -1.64
C ALA A 224 9.49 -3.94 -2.25
N MET A 225 8.70 -5.02 -2.21
CA MET A 225 9.07 -6.32 -2.75
C MET A 225 9.27 -6.24 -4.28
N HIS A 226 8.29 -5.71 -5.00
CA HIS A 226 8.32 -5.61 -6.45
C HIS A 226 9.41 -4.66 -6.95
N GLY A 227 9.46 -3.44 -6.40
CA GLY A 227 10.49 -2.45 -6.74
C GLY A 227 11.91 -2.98 -6.47
N SER A 228 12.08 -3.73 -5.37
CA SER A 228 13.35 -4.41 -5.06
C SER A 228 13.69 -5.49 -6.08
N ALA A 229 12.72 -6.31 -6.49
CA ALA A 229 12.95 -7.42 -7.41
C ALA A 229 13.47 -6.93 -8.76
N ILE A 230 12.77 -5.96 -9.38
CA ILE A 230 13.16 -5.41 -10.67
C ILE A 230 14.47 -4.64 -10.56
N TRP A 231 14.62 -3.74 -9.59
CA TRP A 231 15.89 -3.01 -9.42
C TRP A 231 17.08 -3.93 -9.11
N SER A 232 16.85 -5.04 -8.42
CA SER A 232 17.89 -6.06 -8.20
C SER A 232 18.33 -6.76 -9.50
N SER A 233 17.55 -6.67 -10.57
CA SER A 233 17.86 -7.32 -11.85
C SER A 233 18.39 -6.34 -12.90
N LEU A 234 18.07 -5.05 -12.79
CA LEU A 234 18.53 -4.03 -13.73
C LEU A 234 20.06 -3.94 -13.81
N ASN A 235 20.57 -3.70 -15.02
CA ASN A 235 22.00 -3.56 -15.34
C ASN A 235 22.86 -4.78 -14.94
N ARG A 236 22.29 -6.00 -14.97
CA ARG A 236 23.00 -7.25 -14.70
C ARG A 236 22.95 -8.19 -15.92
N PRO A 237 24.03 -8.29 -16.70
CA PRO A 237 24.09 -9.21 -17.84
C PRO A 237 23.80 -10.65 -17.41
N GLY A 238 22.91 -11.32 -18.16
CA GLY A 238 22.53 -12.72 -17.90
C GLY A 238 21.46 -12.92 -16.82
N VAL A 239 20.98 -11.86 -16.17
CA VAL A 239 19.83 -11.93 -15.26
C VAL A 239 18.54 -11.72 -16.06
N ASP A 240 17.57 -12.59 -15.84
CA ASP A 240 16.24 -12.55 -16.46
C ASP A 240 15.14 -12.83 -15.42
N VAL A 241 13.88 -12.88 -15.86
CA VAL A 241 12.73 -13.09 -14.97
C VAL A 241 12.81 -14.40 -14.17
N ARG A 242 13.45 -15.43 -14.72
CA ARG A 242 13.57 -16.74 -14.06
C ARG A 242 14.43 -16.66 -12.81
N HIS A 243 15.40 -15.74 -12.77
CA HIS A 243 16.20 -15.47 -11.57
C HIS A 243 15.35 -14.84 -10.46
N ILE A 244 14.42 -13.94 -10.82
CA ILE A 244 13.45 -13.35 -9.88
C ILE A 244 12.50 -14.43 -9.35
N ASP A 245 11.95 -15.26 -10.23
CA ASP A 245 11.03 -16.33 -9.84
C ASP A 245 11.70 -17.37 -8.94
N THR A 246 12.94 -17.74 -9.25
CA THR A 246 13.76 -18.65 -8.43
C THR A 246 14.05 -18.05 -7.06
N PHE A 247 14.33 -16.75 -7.00
CA PHE A 247 14.55 -16.04 -5.76
C PHE A 247 13.29 -16.05 -4.86
N TRP A 248 12.13 -15.69 -5.40
CA TRP A 248 10.87 -15.65 -4.64
C TRP A 248 10.37 -17.02 -4.23
N ARG A 249 10.42 -18.02 -5.13
CA ARG A 249 10.12 -19.41 -4.76
C ARG A 249 11.06 -19.93 -3.68
N GLY A 250 12.35 -19.61 -3.77
CA GLY A 250 13.32 -19.96 -2.76
C GLY A 250 12.99 -19.36 -1.38
N ILE A 251 12.47 -18.13 -1.32
CA ILE A 251 12.23 -17.41 -0.06
C ILE A 251 10.83 -17.64 0.51
N LEU A 252 9.79 -17.63 -0.32
CA LEU A 252 8.37 -17.69 0.06
C LEU A 252 7.66 -18.97 -0.39
N GLY A 253 8.30 -19.80 -1.20
CA GLY A 253 7.70 -21.02 -1.77
C GLY A 253 6.86 -20.75 -3.02
N TYR A 254 6.65 -19.50 -3.41
CA TYR A 254 5.89 -19.14 -4.60
C TYR A 254 6.40 -17.83 -5.21
N SER A 255 6.36 -17.73 -6.54
CA SER A 255 6.51 -16.48 -7.27
C SER A 255 5.21 -16.17 -8.00
N VAL A 256 4.63 -15.01 -7.70
CA VAL A 256 3.37 -14.56 -8.29
C VAL A 256 3.47 -14.21 -9.77
N GLY A 257 4.70 -14.14 -10.31
CA GLY A 257 4.97 -13.82 -11.71
C GLY A 257 4.79 -12.33 -12.04
N GLU A 258 5.25 -11.96 -13.24
CA GLU A 258 5.28 -10.57 -13.70
C GLU A 258 3.88 -9.96 -13.81
N ILE A 259 2.90 -10.58 -14.48
CA ILE A 259 1.56 -9.99 -14.58
C ILE A 259 0.76 -10.08 -13.26
N GLY A 260 0.98 -11.14 -12.47
CA GLY A 260 0.22 -11.40 -11.25
C GLY A 260 0.42 -10.33 -10.18
N ILE A 261 1.66 -9.89 -9.95
CA ILE A 261 1.95 -8.82 -8.98
C ILE A 261 1.24 -7.51 -9.37
N HIS A 262 1.15 -7.19 -10.66
CA HIS A 262 0.49 -5.95 -11.13
C HIS A 262 -1.03 -6.00 -10.97
N ARG A 263 -1.66 -7.16 -11.18
CA ARG A 263 -3.11 -7.35 -10.93
C ARG A 263 -3.44 -7.21 -9.45
N ILE A 264 -2.63 -7.82 -8.58
CA ILE A 264 -2.75 -7.68 -7.13
C ILE A 264 -2.57 -6.22 -6.74
N SER A 265 -1.53 -5.57 -7.26
CA SER A 265 -1.18 -4.17 -7.00
C SER A 265 -2.34 -3.22 -7.31
N PHE A 266 -2.94 -3.36 -8.49
CA PHE A 266 -4.12 -2.60 -8.90
C PHE A 266 -5.30 -2.78 -7.93
N TRP A 267 -5.69 -4.03 -7.66
CA TRP A 267 -6.87 -4.30 -6.84
C TRP A 267 -6.66 -3.99 -5.36
N PHE A 268 -5.48 -4.25 -4.80
CA PHE A 268 -5.17 -3.95 -3.40
C PHE A 268 -5.17 -2.43 -3.16
N GLY A 269 -4.56 -1.67 -4.08
CA GLY A 269 -4.61 -0.21 -4.04
C GLY A 269 -6.04 0.32 -4.06
N ALA A 270 -6.86 -0.11 -5.02
CA ALA A 270 -8.25 0.31 -5.12
C ALA A 270 -9.10 -0.14 -3.91
N ALA A 271 -8.95 -1.40 -3.47
CA ALA A 271 -9.71 -1.96 -2.35
C ALA A 271 -9.36 -1.29 -1.01
N SER A 272 -8.11 -0.84 -0.82
CA SER A 272 -7.72 -0.07 0.38
C SER A 272 -8.54 1.20 0.53
N VAL A 273 -8.71 1.93 -0.59
CA VAL A 273 -9.47 3.18 -0.67
C VAL A 273 -10.96 2.93 -0.51
N LEU A 274 -11.51 1.93 -1.21
CA LEU A 274 -12.93 1.58 -1.10
C LEU A 274 -13.32 1.11 0.30
N SER A 275 -12.43 0.37 0.98
CA SER A 275 -12.63 -0.01 2.38
C SER A 275 -12.62 1.21 3.30
N GLY A 276 -11.74 2.20 3.04
CA GLY A 276 -11.77 3.50 3.69
C GLY A 276 -13.09 4.25 3.50
N ASN A 277 -13.68 4.19 2.31
CA ASN A 277 -14.98 4.83 2.04
C ASN A 277 -16.09 4.19 2.86
N LEU A 278 -16.14 2.86 2.91
CA LEU A 278 -17.10 2.14 3.75
C LEU A 278 -16.90 2.46 5.23
N CYS A 279 -15.65 2.52 5.68
CA CYS A 279 -15.35 2.76 7.09
C CYS A 279 -15.88 4.13 7.55
N ILE A 280 -15.65 5.18 6.76
CA ILE A 280 -16.03 6.55 7.14
C ILE A 280 -17.50 6.85 6.86
N PHE A 281 -18.07 6.27 5.79
CA PHE A 281 -19.46 6.47 5.44
C PHE A 281 -20.36 5.84 6.50
N LEU A 282 -20.11 4.59 6.89
CA LEU A 282 -20.94 3.86 7.85
C LEU A 282 -20.85 4.43 9.27
N SER A 283 -19.72 5.05 9.62
CA SER A 283 -19.49 5.66 10.93
C SER A 283 -20.32 6.93 11.12
N GLY A 284 -21.32 6.85 11.99
CA GLY A 284 -22.26 7.94 12.29
C GLY A 284 -23.52 7.96 11.43
N THR A 285 -23.54 7.25 10.29
CA THR A 285 -24.77 7.10 9.49
C THR A 285 -25.56 5.87 9.95
N LEU A 286 -24.95 4.70 9.86
CA LEU A 286 -25.58 3.41 10.18
C LEU A 286 -25.02 2.79 11.46
N VAL A 287 -23.75 3.08 11.80
CA VAL A 287 -23.07 2.52 12.97
C VAL A 287 -22.65 3.64 13.90
N GLN A 288 -23.21 3.65 15.12
CA GLN A 288 -22.88 4.63 16.16
C GLN A 288 -21.84 4.12 17.17
N ASN A 289 -21.61 2.79 17.21
CA ASN A 289 -20.63 2.16 18.10
C ASN A 289 -20.09 0.88 17.47
N TRP A 290 -18.82 0.89 17.09
CA TRP A 290 -18.17 -0.25 16.44
C TRP A 290 -17.91 -1.42 17.38
N ALA A 291 -17.77 -1.20 18.69
CA ALA A 291 -17.63 -2.30 19.65
C ALA A 291 -18.88 -3.22 19.66
N SER A 292 -20.07 -2.64 19.46
CA SER A 292 -21.32 -3.41 19.43
C SER A 292 -21.44 -4.34 18.22
N VAL A 293 -20.75 -4.01 17.12
CA VAL A 293 -20.74 -4.83 15.89
C VAL A 293 -20.14 -6.19 16.17
N TYR A 294 -19.15 -6.30 17.05
CA TYR A 294 -18.57 -7.59 17.41
C TYR A 294 -19.38 -8.39 18.45
N SER A 295 -20.51 -7.88 18.94
CA SER A 295 -21.34 -8.65 19.88
C SER A 295 -21.91 -9.95 19.29
N PHE A 296 -21.93 -10.11 17.96
CA PHE A 296 -22.26 -11.40 17.35
C PHE A 296 -21.17 -12.44 17.62
N TRP A 297 -19.89 -12.04 17.66
CA TRP A 297 -18.75 -12.93 17.90
C TRP A 297 -18.96 -13.63 19.23
N ASP A 298 -19.18 -12.87 20.31
CA ASP A 298 -19.44 -13.42 21.65
C ASP A 298 -20.65 -14.35 21.74
N LYS A 299 -21.61 -14.22 20.81
CA LYS A 299 -22.86 -14.99 20.78
C LYS A 299 -22.81 -16.18 19.82
N LEU A 300 -21.69 -16.43 19.14
CA LEU A 300 -21.61 -17.56 18.22
C LEU A 300 -21.75 -18.87 19.02
N PRO A 301 -22.68 -19.78 18.64
CA PRO A 301 -22.90 -21.05 19.35
C PRO A 301 -21.65 -21.96 19.39
N ILE A 302 -20.66 -21.69 18.54
CA ILE A 302 -19.39 -22.44 18.52
C ILE A 302 -18.57 -22.28 19.81
N TRP A 303 -18.82 -21.23 20.60
CA TRP A 303 -18.14 -21.01 21.87
C TRP A 303 -18.73 -21.81 23.04
N ASP A 304 -19.97 -22.26 22.91
CA ASP A 304 -20.65 -23.08 23.93
C ASP A 304 -20.40 -24.59 23.73
N ILE A 305 -19.55 -24.96 22.76
CA ILE A 305 -19.23 -26.36 22.47
C ILE A 305 -18.17 -26.85 23.49
N GLU A 306 -18.62 -27.60 24.49
CA GLU A 306 -17.73 -28.26 25.45
C GLU A 306 -16.84 -29.32 24.75
N GLY A 307 -15.52 -29.15 24.87
CA GLY A 307 -14.50 -30.19 24.95
C GLY A 307 -14.15 -31.04 23.70
N ALA A 308 -15.10 -31.35 22.81
CA ALA A 308 -14.88 -32.34 21.75
C ALA A 308 -15.26 -31.88 20.32
N GLY A 309 -16.14 -30.90 20.17
CA GLY A 309 -16.63 -30.48 18.84
C GLY A 309 -15.73 -29.50 18.09
N PHE A 310 -14.87 -28.75 18.79
CA PHE A 310 -14.00 -27.74 18.16
C PHE A 310 -12.89 -28.37 17.29
N GLY A 311 -12.44 -29.59 17.64
CA GLY A 311 -11.44 -30.34 16.87
C GLY A 311 -11.93 -30.78 15.47
N LEU A 312 -13.23 -30.97 15.29
CA LEU A 312 -13.81 -31.41 14.01
C LEU A 312 -13.94 -30.27 12.98
N VAL A 313 -14.08 -29.01 13.43
CA VAL A 313 -14.23 -27.84 12.54
C VAL A 313 -12.89 -27.47 11.89
N ILE A 314 -11.77 -27.64 12.60
CA ILE A 314 -10.43 -27.35 12.06
C ILE A 314 -9.98 -28.40 11.04
N VAL A 315 -10.38 -29.67 11.20
CA VAL A 315 -10.07 -30.74 10.24
C VAL A 315 -10.85 -30.57 8.93
N GLY A 316 -12.05 -30.00 8.97
CA GLY A 316 -12.89 -29.76 7.77
C GLY A 316 -12.32 -28.75 6.78
N ILE A 317 -11.60 -27.73 7.26
CA ILE A 317 -10.99 -26.69 6.41
C ILE A 317 -9.72 -27.22 5.71
N GLY A 318 -8.96 -28.08 6.38
CA GLY A 318 -7.76 -28.72 5.79
C GLY A 318 -8.07 -29.65 4.62
N ALA A 319 -9.25 -30.28 4.61
CA ALA A 319 -9.66 -31.21 3.55
C ALA A 319 -10.06 -30.53 2.23
N VAL A 320 -10.41 -29.24 2.24
CA VAL A 320 -10.83 -28.49 1.03
C VAL A 320 -9.62 -28.04 0.19
N VAL A 321 -8.41 -28.03 0.76
CA VAL A 321 -7.18 -27.58 0.07
C VAL A 321 -6.43 -28.74 -0.64
N GLY A 322 -6.75 -29.99 -0.34
CA GLY A 322 -6.01 -31.17 -0.84
C GLY A 322 -6.36 -31.65 -2.26
N GLY A 323 -7.22 -30.93 -2.99
CA GLY A 323 -7.99 -31.53 -4.08
C GLY A 323 -7.68 -31.15 -5.52
N VAL A 324 -6.60 -30.43 -5.87
CA VAL A 324 -6.31 -30.12 -7.29
C VAL A 324 -4.81 -29.96 -7.57
N ALA A 325 -4.06 -31.07 -7.59
CA ALA A 325 -2.74 -31.11 -8.23
C ALA A 325 -2.88 -31.86 -9.58
N SER A 326 -2.89 -31.12 -10.69
CA SER A 326 -2.97 -31.67 -12.04
C SER A 326 -1.57 -31.97 -12.56
N LYS A 327 -1.31 -33.23 -12.95
CA LYS A 327 -0.07 -33.62 -13.65
C LYS A 327 -0.26 -33.52 -15.17
N ARG A 328 0.28 -32.46 -15.79
CA ARG A 328 0.81 -32.34 -17.19
C ARG A 328 1.06 -30.83 -17.46
N ARG A 329 2.07 -30.36 -18.21
CA ARG A 329 2.92 -30.90 -19.29
C ARG A 329 4.32 -30.24 -19.18
N LYS A 330 5.37 -30.93 -19.64
CA LYS A 330 6.75 -30.39 -19.75
C LYS A 330 6.81 -29.24 -20.75
N GLU A 331 7.30 -28.09 -20.30
CA GLU A 331 7.92 -27.05 -21.14
C GLU A 331 9.46 -27.20 -21.12
N PRO A 332 10.19 -26.64 -22.10
CA PRO A 332 11.50 -27.16 -22.52
C PRO A 332 12.60 -27.01 -21.47
N GLU A 333 13.45 -28.04 -21.42
CA GLU A 333 14.72 -28.10 -20.68
C GLU A 333 15.69 -27.01 -21.16
N ILE A 334 15.84 -25.98 -20.34
CA ILE A 334 17.11 -25.27 -20.17
C ILE A 334 17.58 -25.67 -18.76
N ASP A 335 18.87 -25.90 -18.56
CA ASP A 335 19.44 -26.41 -17.31
C ASP A 335 19.25 -25.41 -16.15
N ILE A 336 18.10 -25.55 -15.50
CA ILE A 336 17.67 -24.88 -14.27
C ILE A 336 18.19 -25.65 -13.04
N GLU A 337 18.65 -26.90 -13.20
CA GLU A 337 19.06 -27.77 -12.10
C GLU A 337 20.30 -27.25 -11.37
N ALA A 338 21.22 -26.53 -12.02
CA ALA A 338 22.39 -25.99 -11.35
C ALA A 338 22.07 -24.83 -10.37
N VAL A 339 21.02 -24.03 -10.61
CA VAL A 339 20.61 -22.90 -9.76
C VAL A 339 19.51 -23.30 -8.76
N GLU A 340 18.59 -24.18 -9.17
CA GLU A 340 17.50 -24.70 -8.32
C GLU A 340 17.84 -26.00 -7.58
N ARG A 341 19.00 -26.62 -7.81
CA ARG A 341 19.49 -27.77 -7.04
C ARG A 341 20.96 -27.64 -6.66
N GLY A 342 21.49 -26.42 -6.70
CA GLY A 342 22.82 -26.12 -6.18
C GLY A 342 22.84 -26.12 -4.66
N GLY A 343 23.33 -27.20 -4.06
CA GLY A 343 23.72 -27.25 -2.66
C GLY A 343 23.80 -28.67 -2.09
N VAL A 344 24.82 -28.92 -1.28
CA VAL A 344 25.08 -30.20 -0.60
C VAL A 344 25.01 -29.95 0.90
N GLY A 345 24.25 -30.77 1.64
CA GLY A 345 24.13 -30.63 3.11
C GLY A 345 23.04 -29.66 3.55
N LEU A 346 23.35 -28.75 4.48
CA LEU A 346 22.41 -27.81 5.12
C LEU A 346 21.92 -26.66 4.21
N GLU A 347 22.39 -26.60 2.96
CA GLU A 347 21.96 -25.65 1.95
C GLU A 347 21.26 -26.41 0.82
N ALA A 348 19.97 -26.68 0.96
CA ALA A 348 19.24 -27.46 -0.02
C ALA A 348 17.84 -26.92 -0.28
N ASN A 349 17.32 -27.25 -1.45
CA ASN A 349 15.92 -27.05 -1.81
C ASN A 349 15.08 -28.22 -1.28
N ILE A 350 13.95 -27.90 -0.66
CA ILE A 350 13.03 -28.84 -0.03
C ILE A 350 11.76 -28.94 -0.85
N GLY A 351 11.31 -30.19 -1.04
CA GLY A 351 10.05 -30.52 -1.68
C GLY A 351 10.09 -30.48 -3.21
N PRO A 352 9.18 -31.22 -3.88
CA PRO A 352 9.01 -31.11 -5.32
C PRO A 352 8.28 -29.81 -5.69
N SER A 353 8.47 -29.32 -6.92
CA SER A 353 7.60 -28.28 -7.46
C SER A 353 6.21 -28.85 -7.74
N ILE A 354 5.17 -28.09 -7.38
CA ILE A 354 3.76 -28.42 -7.59
C ILE A 354 3.17 -27.37 -8.54
N TYR A 355 2.34 -27.80 -9.49
CA TYR A 355 1.63 -26.89 -10.38
C TYR A 355 0.15 -26.76 -9.99
N LEU A 356 -0.30 -25.53 -9.75
CA LEU A 356 -1.66 -25.20 -9.35
C LEU A 356 -2.36 -24.36 -10.42
N ASN A 357 -3.28 -25.00 -11.17
CA ASN A 357 -3.98 -24.40 -12.30
C ASN A 357 -4.76 -23.12 -11.96
N TRP A 358 -5.30 -23.01 -10.73
CA TRP A 358 -6.07 -21.83 -10.33
C TRP A 358 -5.17 -20.62 -10.09
N MET A 359 -3.95 -20.83 -9.58
CA MET A 359 -2.94 -19.77 -9.39
C MET A 359 -2.43 -19.27 -10.74
N ASP A 360 -2.20 -20.18 -11.68
CA ASP A 360 -1.82 -19.84 -13.05
C ASP A 360 -2.87 -18.95 -13.74
N ARG A 361 -4.16 -19.31 -13.64
CA ARG A 361 -5.24 -18.50 -14.22
C ARG A 361 -5.35 -17.10 -13.61
N LEU A 362 -5.15 -16.99 -12.30
CA LEU A 362 -5.29 -15.71 -11.59
C LEU A 362 -4.06 -14.82 -11.78
N PHE A 363 -2.86 -15.39 -11.63
CA PHE A 363 -1.61 -14.66 -11.48
C PHE A 363 -0.63 -14.83 -12.65
N GLY A 364 -0.86 -15.79 -13.56
CA GLY A 364 0.05 -16.09 -14.66
C GLY A 364 1.24 -16.96 -14.27
N SER A 365 1.25 -17.51 -13.04
CA SER A 365 2.25 -18.46 -12.55
C SER A 365 1.59 -19.48 -11.63
N GLY A 366 1.57 -20.75 -12.05
CA GLY A 366 1.04 -21.87 -11.27
C GLY A 366 2.08 -22.63 -10.45
N LEU A 367 3.37 -22.33 -10.60
CA LEU A 367 4.45 -23.13 -10.04
C LEU A 367 4.75 -22.75 -8.59
N VAL A 368 4.52 -23.69 -7.67
CA VAL A 368 4.82 -23.57 -6.24
C VAL A 368 5.99 -24.49 -5.89
N GLY A 369 6.98 -23.97 -5.18
CA GLY A 369 8.20 -24.66 -4.80
C GLY A 369 9.22 -24.86 -5.94
N PRO A 370 10.35 -25.55 -5.67
CA PRO A 370 10.84 -25.91 -4.35
C PRO A 370 11.13 -24.72 -3.44
N PHE A 371 11.16 -24.96 -2.13
CA PHE A 371 11.50 -23.97 -1.12
C PHE A 371 12.97 -24.11 -0.71
N TYR A 372 13.72 -23.02 -0.63
CA TYR A 372 15.12 -23.10 -0.21
C TYR A 372 15.26 -22.97 1.32
N ILE A 373 16.02 -23.87 1.95
CA ILE A 373 16.47 -23.70 3.34
C ILE A 373 17.97 -23.86 3.41
N GLY A 374 18.66 -22.74 3.61
CA GLY A 374 20.05 -22.67 4.06
C GLY A 374 20.13 -22.33 5.55
N ILE A 375 21.35 -22.24 6.10
CA ILE A 375 21.58 -21.98 7.54
C ILE A 375 20.82 -20.75 8.06
N TRP A 376 20.83 -19.63 7.33
CA TRP A 376 20.11 -18.41 7.71
C TRP A 376 18.59 -18.58 7.71
N GLY A 377 18.07 -19.38 6.76
CA GLY A 377 16.66 -19.75 6.74
C GLY A 377 16.27 -20.63 7.90
N LEU A 378 17.07 -21.65 8.18
CA LEU A 378 16.87 -22.55 9.30
C LEU A 378 16.89 -21.79 10.63
N LEU A 379 17.90 -20.96 10.87
CA LEU A 379 17.99 -20.13 12.07
C LEU A 379 16.78 -19.21 12.21
N SER A 380 16.37 -18.55 11.13
CA SER A 380 15.21 -17.66 11.15
C SER A 380 13.93 -18.40 11.52
N ILE A 381 13.68 -19.57 10.91
CA ILE A 381 12.52 -20.42 11.21
C ILE A 381 12.57 -20.93 12.64
N VAL A 382 13.70 -21.47 13.10
CA VAL A 382 13.85 -22.02 14.46
C VAL A 382 13.59 -20.93 15.50
N PHE A 383 14.25 -19.78 15.39
CA PHE A 383 14.05 -18.68 16.35
C PHE A 383 12.62 -18.12 16.27
N GLY A 384 12.06 -17.98 15.07
CA GLY A 384 10.68 -17.54 14.87
C GLY A 384 9.66 -18.51 15.47
N SER A 385 9.89 -19.82 15.33
CA SER A 385 9.07 -20.87 15.95
C SER A 385 9.18 -20.86 17.47
N VAL A 386 10.37 -20.60 18.04
CA VAL A 386 10.53 -20.44 19.49
C VAL A 386 9.76 -19.22 19.98
N THR A 387 9.86 -18.06 19.30
CA THR A 387 9.06 -16.87 19.61
C THR A 387 7.56 -17.18 19.56
N ALA A 388 7.08 -17.78 18.47
CA ALA A 388 5.67 -18.12 18.30
C ALA A 388 5.19 -19.11 19.37
N LEU A 389 6.01 -20.09 19.74
CA LEU A 389 5.70 -21.04 20.79
C LEU A 389 5.58 -20.36 22.15
N ILE A 390 6.51 -19.46 22.51
CA ILE A 390 6.44 -18.72 23.78
C ILE A 390 5.15 -17.88 23.83
N ILE A 391 4.84 -17.15 22.76
CA ILE A 391 3.61 -16.35 22.67
C ILE A 391 2.37 -17.24 22.81
N LEU A 392 2.32 -18.36 22.09
CA LEU A 392 1.18 -19.28 22.14
C LEU A 392 1.01 -19.92 23.53
N LEU A 393 2.10 -20.30 24.19
CA LEU A 393 2.06 -20.86 25.54
C LEU A 393 1.57 -19.82 26.56
N GLU A 394 1.96 -18.56 26.38
CA GLU A 394 1.50 -17.47 27.24
C GLU A 394 0.01 -17.17 27.01
N TYR A 395 -0.43 -17.18 25.76
CA TYR A 395 -1.86 -17.06 25.40
C TYR A 395 -2.68 -18.20 26.02
N LEU A 396 -2.19 -19.44 25.90
CA LEU A 396 -2.83 -20.60 26.53
C LEU A 396 -2.88 -20.46 28.05
N TRP A 397 -1.81 -19.99 28.69
CA TRP A 397 -1.78 -19.77 30.13
C TRP A 397 -2.85 -18.74 30.57
N GLN A 398 -2.98 -17.62 29.87
CA GLN A 398 -3.98 -16.58 30.16
C GLN A 398 -5.43 -17.07 30.11
N VAL A 399 -5.71 -18.06 29.25
CA VAL A 399 -7.04 -18.66 29.11
C VAL A 399 -7.20 -19.99 29.84
N GLY A 400 -6.29 -20.32 30.77
CA GLY A 400 -6.35 -21.56 31.56
C GLY A 400 -6.23 -22.84 30.72
N TYR A 401 -5.48 -22.77 29.61
CA TYR A 401 -5.28 -23.84 28.62
C TYR A 401 -6.56 -24.30 27.91
N SER A 402 -7.63 -23.50 27.92
CA SER A 402 -8.85 -23.78 27.17
C SER A 402 -8.66 -23.47 25.67
N PRO A 403 -8.72 -24.47 24.76
CA PRO A 403 -8.59 -24.21 23.33
C PRO A 403 -9.76 -23.40 22.76
N VAL A 404 -10.94 -23.48 23.39
CA VAL A 404 -12.12 -22.72 22.99
C VAL A 404 -11.94 -21.24 23.33
N LEU A 405 -11.49 -20.94 24.55
CA LEU A 405 -11.21 -19.56 24.95
C LEU A 405 -10.00 -18.98 24.20
N LEU A 406 -8.98 -19.80 23.91
CA LEU A 406 -7.88 -19.36 23.05
C LEU A 406 -8.41 -18.90 21.70
N ALA A 407 -9.25 -19.70 21.04
CA ALA A 407 -9.79 -19.36 19.73
C ALA A 407 -10.72 -18.14 19.77
N ARG A 408 -11.52 -17.99 20.85
CA ARG A 408 -12.41 -16.85 21.04
C ARG A 408 -11.64 -15.54 21.31
N GLU A 409 -10.62 -15.60 22.14
CA GLU A 409 -9.89 -14.42 22.64
C GLU A 409 -8.59 -14.12 21.91
N ILE A 410 -8.20 -14.89 20.88
CA ILE A 410 -6.90 -14.79 20.20
C ILE A 410 -6.51 -13.36 19.77
N PHE A 411 -7.49 -12.52 19.43
CA PHE A 411 -7.26 -11.13 19.03
C PHE A 411 -7.09 -10.16 20.21
N ASN A 412 -7.56 -10.54 21.40
CA ASN A 412 -7.49 -9.78 22.65
C ASN A 412 -6.29 -10.15 23.52
N LEU A 413 -5.73 -11.35 23.36
CA LEU A 413 -4.59 -11.83 24.13
C LEU A 413 -3.31 -11.05 23.80
N SER A 414 -2.45 -10.89 24.80
CA SER A 414 -1.22 -10.12 24.70
C SER A 414 -0.09 -10.76 25.50
N VAL A 415 1.14 -10.70 25.00
CA VAL A 415 2.33 -10.92 25.81
C VAL A 415 2.98 -9.56 25.98
N ASP A 416 2.89 -8.99 27.17
CA ASP A 416 3.27 -7.60 27.43
C ASP A 416 4.69 -7.47 27.98
N PRO A 417 5.40 -6.35 27.69
CA PRO A 417 6.71 -6.10 28.28
C PRO A 417 6.64 -5.96 29.81
N PRO A 418 7.78 -6.10 30.50
CA PRO A 418 7.88 -5.77 31.92
C PRO A 418 7.31 -4.38 32.25
N THR A 419 6.69 -4.24 33.42
CA THR A 419 6.24 -2.93 33.93
C THR A 419 7.40 -1.97 34.15
N SER A 420 7.10 -0.68 34.26
CA SER A 420 8.12 0.39 34.43
C SER A 420 9.04 0.17 35.63
N ASP A 421 8.54 -0.46 36.70
CA ASP A 421 9.29 -0.73 37.94
C ASP A 421 10.52 -1.60 37.72
N TYR A 422 10.51 -2.44 36.68
CA TYR A 422 11.67 -3.27 36.32
C TYR A 422 12.73 -2.50 35.51
N GLY A 423 12.44 -1.30 35.00
CA GLY A 423 13.35 -0.58 34.11
C GLY A 423 13.76 -1.43 32.91
N LEU A 424 15.07 -1.62 32.71
CA LEU A 424 15.64 -2.55 31.73
C LEU A 424 16.01 -3.93 32.33
N GLY A 425 15.60 -4.20 33.56
CA GLY A 425 15.84 -5.44 34.29
C GLY A 425 14.93 -6.59 33.88
N TRP A 426 15.11 -7.72 34.56
CA TRP A 426 14.37 -8.95 34.31
C TRP A 426 13.09 -9.02 35.17
N ALA A 427 11.97 -9.42 34.57
CA ALA A 427 10.71 -9.67 35.26
C ALA A 427 10.42 -11.19 35.37
N PRO A 428 9.57 -11.62 36.31
CA PRO A 428 9.03 -12.98 36.33
C PRO A 428 8.37 -13.35 34.99
N TRP A 429 8.30 -14.65 34.69
CA TRP A 429 7.90 -15.17 33.38
C TRP A 429 6.57 -14.57 32.86
N HIS A 430 5.48 -14.72 33.63
CA HIS A 430 4.14 -14.26 33.26
C HIS A 430 3.89 -12.75 33.46
N THR A 431 4.89 -11.99 33.90
CA THR A 431 4.78 -10.54 34.13
C THR A 431 5.83 -9.74 33.35
N GLY A 432 6.28 -10.29 32.22
CA GLY A 432 7.19 -9.65 31.27
C GLY A 432 8.42 -10.49 30.88
N GLY A 433 8.77 -11.52 31.64
CA GLY A 433 9.88 -12.41 31.32
C GLY A 433 9.69 -13.17 30.00
N ALA A 434 8.47 -13.66 29.74
CA ALA A 434 8.10 -14.31 28.49
C ALA A 434 8.29 -13.36 27.29
N TRP A 435 7.89 -12.09 27.44
CA TRP A 435 8.11 -11.07 26.42
C TRP A 435 9.59 -10.84 26.15
N LEU A 436 10.44 -10.74 27.17
CA LEU A 436 11.87 -10.53 27.01
C LEU A 436 12.51 -11.66 26.18
N VAL A 437 12.20 -12.92 26.51
CA VAL A 437 12.71 -14.09 25.79
C VAL A 437 12.14 -14.17 24.37
N ALA A 438 10.83 -14.01 24.21
CA ALA A 438 10.16 -14.05 22.90
C ALA A 438 10.71 -12.98 21.95
N THR A 439 10.88 -11.75 22.45
CA THR A 439 11.40 -10.62 21.67
C THR A 439 12.88 -10.80 21.34
N LEU A 440 13.70 -11.33 22.25
CA LEU A 440 15.10 -11.67 21.98
C LEU A 440 15.22 -12.66 20.81
N PHE A 441 14.45 -13.75 20.84
CA PHE A 441 14.42 -14.71 19.73
C PHE A 441 13.85 -14.11 18.45
N LEU A 442 12.89 -13.18 18.55
CA LEU A 442 12.35 -12.48 17.38
C LEU A 442 13.44 -11.63 16.72
N HIS A 443 14.25 -10.91 17.50
CA HIS A 443 15.41 -10.17 16.98
C HIS A 443 16.36 -11.08 16.19
N PHE A 444 16.69 -12.26 16.73
CA PHE A 444 17.53 -13.23 16.00
C PHE A 444 16.84 -13.77 14.75
N SER A 445 15.54 -14.04 14.81
CA SER A 445 14.76 -14.53 13.68
C SER A 445 14.76 -13.55 12.50
N VAL A 446 14.48 -12.26 12.77
CA VAL A 446 14.40 -11.24 11.72
C VAL A 446 15.78 -10.87 11.16
N MET A 447 16.83 -10.90 11.98
CA MET A 447 18.20 -10.69 11.51
C MET A 447 18.71 -11.86 10.66
N ALA A 448 18.38 -13.10 11.05
CA ALA A 448 18.66 -14.28 10.24
C ALA A 448 17.88 -14.24 8.92
N TRP A 449 16.62 -13.76 8.93
CA TRP A 449 15.86 -13.55 7.69
C TRP A 449 16.50 -12.49 6.80
N LEU A 450 16.95 -11.36 7.38
CA LEU A 450 17.67 -10.34 6.64
C LEU A 450 18.92 -10.92 5.95
N MET A 451 19.71 -11.73 6.66
CA MET A 451 20.86 -12.42 6.07
C MET A 451 20.47 -13.46 5.00
N ARG A 452 19.34 -14.15 5.16
CA ARG A 452 18.76 -15.02 4.12
C ARG A 452 18.48 -14.23 2.85
N LEU A 453 17.90 -13.03 2.92
CA LEU A 453 17.67 -12.19 1.73
C LEU A 453 18.98 -11.85 1.02
N TRP A 454 20.03 -11.52 1.77
CA TRP A 454 21.35 -11.21 1.21
C TRP A 454 21.99 -12.40 0.48
N THR A 455 22.03 -13.57 1.13
CA THR A 455 22.68 -14.75 0.56
C THR A 455 21.90 -15.29 -0.64
N ARG A 456 20.56 -15.29 -0.58
CA ARG A 456 19.73 -15.71 -1.70
C ARG A 456 19.90 -14.82 -2.91
N ALA A 457 19.89 -13.50 -2.72
CA ALA A 457 20.12 -12.58 -3.82
C ALA A 457 21.51 -12.81 -4.46
N ARG A 458 22.55 -13.06 -3.64
CA ARG A 458 23.89 -13.39 -4.16
C ARG A 458 23.88 -14.70 -4.96
N GLN A 459 23.19 -15.74 -4.48
CA GLN A 459 23.12 -17.05 -5.13
C GLN A 459 22.31 -17.02 -6.44
N THR A 460 21.31 -16.15 -6.55
CA THR A 460 20.51 -15.97 -7.78
C THR A 460 21.04 -14.86 -8.69
N GLY A 461 22.24 -14.33 -8.44
CA GLY A 461 22.85 -13.26 -9.25
C GLY A 461 22.19 -11.89 -9.10
N LEU A 462 21.19 -11.75 -8.22
CA LEU A 462 20.44 -10.52 -7.99
C LEU A 462 21.20 -9.51 -7.12
N GLY A 463 20.81 -8.25 -7.27
CA GLY A 463 21.15 -7.17 -6.37
C GLY A 463 20.53 -7.31 -4.98
N LYS A 464 20.96 -6.44 -4.08
CA LYS A 464 20.61 -6.50 -2.65
C LYS A 464 19.53 -5.50 -2.26
N GLN A 465 18.76 -5.02 -3.23
CA GLN A 465 17.74 -4.00 -2.99
C GLN A 465 16.68 -4.48 -2.01
N LEU A 466 16.30 -5.77 -2.04
CA LEU A 466 15.35 -6.30 -1.06
C LEU A 466 15.93 -6.37 0.35
N PHE A 467 17.23 -6.67 0.49
CA PHE A 467 17.92 -6.61 1.77
C PHE A 467 17.87 -5.19 2.35
N TRP A 468 18.18 -4.18 1.52
CA TRP A 468 18.13 -2.78 1.96
C TRP A 468 16.71 -2.30 2.25
N GLY A 469 15.72 -2.71 1.45
CA GLY A 469 14.32 -2.39 1.67
C GLY A 469 13.78 -3.01 2.97
N PHE A 470 14.13 -4.27 3.23
CA PHE A 470 13.78 -4.93 4.49
C PHE A 470 14.52 -4.31 5.68
N SER A 471 15.77 -3.88 5.52
CA SER A 471 16.52 -3.15 6.55
C SER A 471 15.84 -1.83 6.93
N ALA A 472 15.25 -1.12 5.96
CA ALA A 472 14.46 0.09 6.22
C ALA A 472 13.22 -0.22 7.08
N ALA A 473 12.50 -1.32 6.80
CA ALA A 473 11.38 -1.76 7.65
C ALA A 473 11.87 -2.20 9.06
N LEU A 474 13.00 -2.91 9.13
CA LEU A 474 13.60 -3.32 10.40
C LEU A 474 14.04 -2.14 11.25
N SER A 475 14.40 -0.99 10.66
CA SER A 475 14.73 0.20 11.44
C SER A 475 13.58 0.63 12.37
N LEU A 476 12.35 0.65 11.88
CA LEU A 476 11.16 0.95 12.68
C LEU A 476 10.92 -0.14 13.73
N TYR A 477 11.02 -1.41 13.35
CA TYR A 477 10.91 -2.54 14.28
C TYR A 477 11.89 -2.43 15.46
N PHE A 478 13.18 -2.21 15.18
CA PHE A 478 14.18 -2.08 16.25
C PHE A 478 14.01 -0.80 17.06
N VAL A 479 13.50 0.28 16.49
CA VAL A 479 13.12 1.46 17.27
C VAL A 479 11.99 1.12 18.25
N ILE A 480 10.95 0.41 17.82
CA ILE A 480 9.82 0.02 18.69
C ILE A 480 10.28 -0.90 19.83
N TYR A 481 11.01 -1.97 19.51
CA TYR A 481 11.23 -3.08 20.45
C TYR A 481 12.56 -3.04 21.22
N LEU A 482 13.52 -2.20 20.81
CA LEU A 482 14.88 -2.23 21.38
C LEU A 482 15.46 -0.84 21.64
N ILE A 483 15.69 -0.06 20.59
CA ILE A 483 16.50 1.17 20.66
C ILE A 483 15.82 2.22 21.54
N ARG A 484 14.55 2.55 21.26
CA ARG A 484 13.83 3.59 22.01
C ARG A 484 13.55 3.17 23.47
N PRO A 485 13.07 1.94 23.77
CA PRO A 485 12.96 1.47 25.15
C PRO A 485 14.26 1.60 25.97
N ILE A 486 15.41 1.24 25.36
CA ILE A 486 16.73 1.39 26.00
C ILE A 486 17.04 2.86 26.29
N LEU A 487 16.80 3.76 25.33
CA LEU A 487 17.07 5.20 25.51
C LEU A 487 16.17 5.85 26.56
N ILE A 488 14.93 5.39 26.70
CA ILE A 488 13.99 5.85 27.75
C ILE A 488 14.35 5.21 29.11
N GLY A 489 15.00 4.05 29.11
CA GLY A 489 15.41 3.33 30.31
C GLY A 489 14.39 2.33 30.86
N THR A 490 13.41 1.91 30.04
CA THR A 490 12.42 0.90 30.45
C THR A 490 11.88 0.07 29.29
N TRP A 491 11.73 -1.25 29.49
CA TRP A 491 11.09 -2.15 28.52
C TRP A 491 9.61 -1.85 28.30
N SER A 492 8.93 -1.26 29.30
CA SER A 492 7.51 -0.88 29.21
C SER A 492 7.21 0.13 28.08
N GLY A 493 8.23 0.81 27.55
CA GLY A 493 8.09 1.69 26.39
C GLY A 493 7.91 0.98 25.04
N ALA A 494 8.10 -0.35 24.99
CA ALA A 494 7.90 -1.17 23.79
C ALA A 494 6.44 -1.67 23.67
N SER A 495 6.07 -2.16 22.49
CA SER A 495 4.77 -2.80 22.28
C SER A 495 4.75 -4.22 22.86
N GLY A 496 3.60 -4.67 23.36
CA GLY A 496 3.31 -6.08 23.59
C GLY A 496 3.18 -6.86 22.27
N HIS A 497 3.24 -8.19 22.35
CA HIS A 497 2.95 -9.12 21.25
C HIS A 497 1.48 -9.52 21.27
N GLY A 498 0.72 -9.04 20.29
CA GLY A 498 -0.69 -9.34 20.12
C GLY A 498 -1.37 -8.25 19.32
N LEU A 499 -2.48 -8.58 18.65
CA LEU A 499 -3.17 -7.62 17.79
C LEU A 499 -3.67 -6.43 18.62
N LYS A 500 -4.46 -6.69 19.68
CA LYS A 500 -4.93 -5.65 20.58
C LYS A 500 -3.78 -4.88 21.25
N ALA A 501 -2.75 -5.57 21.73
CA ALA A 501 -1.59 -4.94 22.37
C ALA A 501 -0.90 -3.92 21.46
N LEU A 502 -0.67 -4.28 20.19
CA LEU A 502 -0.06 -3.39 19.21
C LEU A 502 -0.92 -2.16 18.92
N LEU A 503 -2.23 -2.35 18.78
CA LEU A 503 -3.16 -1.25 18.50
C LEU A 503 -3.26 -0.30 19.71
N ASP A 504 -3.40 -0.85 20.92
CA ASP A 504 -3.46 -0.08 22.16
C ASP A 504 -2.16 0.71 22.39
N TRP A 505 -1.00 0.06 22.18
CA TRP A 505 0.30 0.73 22.28
C TRP A 505 0.43 1.87 21.26
N THR A 506 0.00 1.65 20.01
CA THR A 506 0.07 2.66 18.95
C THR A 506 -0.76 3.90 19.32
N ASN A 507 -1.99 3.70 19.81
CA ASN A 507 -2.83 4.80 20.28
C ASN A 507 -2.25 5.47 21.54
N ASN A 508 -1.77 4.69 22.50
CA ASN A 508 -1.20 5.21 23.75
C ASN A 508 0.02 6.10 23.47
N VAL A 509 0.95 5.67 22.62
CA VAL A 509 2.11 6.47 22.22
C VAL A 509 1.70 7.82 21.63
N SER A 510 0.64 7.85 20.81
CA SER A 510 0.11 9.12 20.28
C SER A 510 -0.37 10.06 21.40
N ILE A 511 -1.13 9.53 22.36
CA ILE A 511 -1.69 10.31 23.47
C ILE A 511 -0.56 10.78 24.42
N LEU A 512 0.35 9.88 24.78
CA LEU A 512 1.41 10.11 25.76
C LEU A 512 2.36 11.23 25.34
N TYR A 513 2.60 11.40 24.03
CA TYR A 513 3.53 12.40 23.50
C TYR A 513 2.84 13.53 22.74
N GLY A 514 1.61 13.87 23.12
CA GLY A 514 0.95 15.10 22.65
C GLY A 514 0.52 15.05 21.19
N ASN A 515 -0.20 14.00 20.79
CA ASN A 515 -0.78 13.77 19.47
C ASN A 515 0.26 13.61 18.33
N PHE A 516 0.49 12.36 17.90
CA PHE A 516 1.45 12.03 16.86
C PHE A 516 1.15 12.64 15.48
N TYR A 517 -0.08 13.10 15.22
CA TYR A 517 -0.38 13.82 14.00
C TYR A 517 0.41 15.12 13.84
N TYR A 518 0.96 15.67 14.93
CA TYR A 518 1.85 16.84 14.91
C TYR A 518 3.33 16.51 14.73
N ASN A 519 3.71 15.22 14.75
CA ASN A 519 5.07 14.80 14.50
C ASN A 519 5.38 14.88 13.00
N PRO A 520 6.34 15.73 12.56
CA PRO A 520 6.61 15.94 11.13
C PRO A 520 7.14 14.67 10.45
N PHE A 521 7.87 13.83 11.17
CA PHE A 521 8.35 12.55 10.62
C PHE A 521 7.23 11.52 10.52
N HIS A 522 6.23 11.57 11.40
CA HIS A 522 5.01 10.79 11.25
C HIS A 522 4.22 11.25 10.01
N MET A 523 4.04 12.57 9.81
CA MET A 523 3.41 13.10 8.59
C MET A 523 4.14 12.65 7.32
N ILE A 524 5.48 12.69 7.31
CA ILE A 524 6.31 12.21 6.20
C ILE A 524 6.15 10.69 6.00
N SER A 525 6.10 9.91 7.08
CA SER A 525 5.85 8.47 7.01
C SER A 525 4.50 8.15 6.41
N VAL A 526 3.45 8.88 6.81
CA VAL A 526 2.10 8.78 6.22
C VAL A 526 2.10 9.20 4.75
N PHE A 527 2.80 10.27 4.39
CA PHE A 527 2.98 10.67 2.98
C PHE A 527 3.58 9.53 2.15
N PHE A 528 4.62 8.87 2.65
CA PHE A 528 5.22 7.73 1.96
C PHE A 528 4.35 6.48 1.99
N LEU A 529 3.59 6.20 3.05
CA LEU A 529 2.66 5.08 3.13
C LEU A 529 1.52 5.22 2.09
N LEU A 530 0.86 6.37 2.09
CA LEU A 530 -0.21 6.69 1.14
C LEU A 530 0.36 6.80 -0.28
N GLY A 531 1.53 7.42 -0.43
CA GLY A 531 2.27 7.52 -1.68
C GLY A 531 2.68 6.16 -2.24
N SER A 532 3.07 5.21 -1.39
CA SER A 532 3.36 3.84 -1.79
C SER A 532 2.11 3.13 -2.29
N THR A 533 0.98 3.30 -1.61
CA THR A 533 -0.28 2.72 -2.09
C THR A 533 -0.72 3.33 -3.42
N LEU A 534 -0.58 4.66 -3.56
CA LEU A 534 -0.85 5.38 -4.80
C LEU A 534 0.05 4.87 -5.94
N LEU A 535 1.37 4.81 -5.73
CA LEU A 535 2.32 4.34 -6.74
C LEU A 535 2.08 2.88 -7.11
N LEU A 536 1.76 2.02 -6.14
CA LEU A 536 1.43 0.62 -6.41
C LEU A 536 0.19 0.50 -7.30
N ALA A 537 -0.87 1.25 -6.98
CA ALA A 537 -2.11 1.25 -7.76
C ALA A 537 -1.87 1.80 -9.17
N MET A 538 -1.17 2.93 -9.29
CA MET A 538 -0.81 3.55 -10.57
C MET A 538 0.02 2.59 -11.42
N HIS A 539 1.06 1.99 -10.85
CA HIS A 539 1.96 1.07 -11.53
C HIS A 539 1.23 -0.20 -11.98
N GLY A 540 0.54 -0.87 -11.04
CA GLY A 540 -0.25 -2.08 -11.32
C GLY A 540 -1.32 -1.85 -12.38
N ALA A 541 -2.06 -0.75 -12.30
CA ALA A 541 -3.07 -0.37 -13.28
C ALA A 541 -2.45 -0.05 -14.65
N THR A 542 -1.31 0.63 -14.68
CA THR A 542 -0.61 0.96 -15.92
C THR A 542 -0.17 -0.30 -16.65
N ILE A 543 0.52 -1.21 -15.97
CA ILE A 543 0.99 -2.47 -16.57
C ILE A 543 -0.20 -3.33 -17.01
N CYS A 544 -1.28 -3.43 -16.21
CA CYS A 544 -2.47 -4.16 -16.63
C CYS A 544 -3.12 -3.55 -17.88
N ALA A 545 -3.21 -2.21 -17.96
CA ALA A 545 -3.81 -1.50 -19.09
C ALA A 545 -3.01 -1.64 -20.39
N THR A 546 -1.70 -1.90 -20.30
CA THR A 546 -0.82 -2.10 -21.46
C THR A 546 -0.35 -3.54 -21.65
N ALA A 547 -0.81 -4.50 -20.84
CA ALA A 547 -0.34 -5.88 -20.87
C ALA A 547 -0.51 -6.55 -22.25
N ARG A 548 -1.54 -6.19 -23.01
CA ARG A 548 -1.71 -6.68 -24.39
C ARG A 548 -0.59 -6.28 -25.37
N TYR A 549 0.28 -5.35 -24.95
CA TYR A 549 1.46 -4.89 -25.67
C TYR A 549 2.77 -5.35 -25.02
N GLY A 550 2.73 -6.29 -24.06
CA GLY A 550 3.92 -6.90 -23.45
C GLY A 550 4.56 -6.09 -22.32
N SER A 551 3.92 -5.04 -21.80
CA SER A 551 4.51 -4.18 -20.76
C SER A 551 4.83 -4.90 -19.44
N GLU A 552 4.23 -6.07 -19.21
CA GLU A 552 4.53 -6.93 -18.06
C GLU A 552 5.95 -7.51 -18.09
N LEU A 553 6.60 -7.57 -19.26
CA LEU A 553 7.98 -8.02 -19.43
C LEU A 553 8.97 -6.93 -19.01
N GLU A 554 8.86 -6.45 -17.77
CA GLU A 554 9.46 -5.20 -17.30
C GLU A 554 10.98 -5.17 -17.43
N LEU A 555 11.66 -6.31 -17.28
CA LEU A 555 13.11 -6.39 -17.49
C LEU A 555 13.51 -6.19 -18.95
N GLN A 556 12.73 -6.73 -19.89
CA GLN A 556 12.99 -6.57 -21.32
C GLN A 556 12.69 -5.13 -21.75
N GLU A 557 11.55 -4.60 -21.29
CA GLU A 557 11.10 -3.23 -21.52
C GLU A 557 12.06 -2.18 -20.92
N ALA A 558 12.76 -2.51 -19.82
CA ALA A 558 13.79 -1.65 -19.23
C ALA A 558 15.10 -1.61 -20.05
N ILE A 559 15.36 -2.62 -20.87
CA ILE A 559 16.53 -2.67 -21.77
C ILE A 559 16.20 -1.97 -23.09
N VAL A 560 15.09 -2.35 -23.71
CA VAL A 560 14.55 -1.72 -24.93
C VAL A 560 13.05 -1.52 -24.76
N GLU A 561 12.63 -0.26 -24.76
CA GLU A 561 11.23 0.11 -24.55
C GLU A 561 10.38 -0.31 -25.76
N GLY A 562 9.33 -1.07 -25.48
CA GLY A 562 8.35 -1.53 -26.44
C GLY A 562 7.08 -0.67 -26.48
N PRO A 563 6.10 -1.03 -27.33
CA PRO A 563 4.86 -0.28 -27.49
C PRO A 563 4.04 -0.15 -26.19
N GLY A 564 4.18 -1.11 -25.27
CA GLY A 564 3.57 -1.06 -23.94
C GLY A 564 4.14 0.08 -23.10
N THR A 565 5.47 0.11 -22.90
CA THR A 565 6.13 1.18 -22.13
C THR A 565 5.95 2.55 -22.77
N HIS A 566 6.03 2.66 -24.09
CA HIS A 566 5.76 3.90 -24.81
C HIS A 566 4.38 4.50 -24.48
N ARG A 567 3.32 3.67 -24.49
CA ARG A 567 1.97 4.13 -24.11
C ARG A 567 1.90 4.55 -22.66
N SER A 568 2.48 3.75 -21.76
CA SER A 568 2.54 4.05 -20.33
C SER A 568 3.24 5.39 -20.03
N GLN A 569 4.37 5.64 -20.70
CA GLN A 569 5.10 6.91 -20.62
C GLN A 569 4.25 8.08 -21.12
N LEU A 570 3.65 7.94 -22.30
CA LEU A 570 2.82 8.98 -22.89
C LEU A 570 1.56 9.26 -22.07
N PHE A 571 0.93 8.23 -21.49
CA PHE A 571 -0.23 8.39 -20.62
C PHE A 571 0.10 9.33 -19.47
N TRP A 572 1.16 9.04 -18.72
CA TRP A 572 1.55 9.85 -17.56
C TRP A 572 2.08 11.22 -17.97
N ARG A 573 2.87 11.28 -19.05
CA ARG A 573 3.35 12.55 -19.59
C ARG A 573 2.21 13.47 -20.01
N TRP A 574 1.20 12.93 -20.67
CA TRP A 574 0.02 13.68 -21.10
C TRP A 574 -0.92 14.01 -19.95
N CYS A 575 -0.99 13.16 -18.93
CA CYS A 575 -1.78 13.37 -17.73
C CYS A 575 -1.17 14.45 -16.82
N MET A 576 0.09 14.28 -16.40
CA MET A 576 0.73 15.06 -15.33
C MET A 576 2.05 15.76 -15.75
N GLY A 577 2.42 15.76 -17.03
CA GLY A 577 3.51 16.57 -17.58
C GLY A 577 4.91 15.94 -17.54
N PHE A 578 5.05 14.83 -16.83
CA PHE A 578 6.27 14.02 -16.74
C PHE A 578 5.90 12.54 -16.63
N ASN A 579 6.90 11.67 -16.81
CA ASN A 579 6.73 10.23 -16.75
C ASN A 579 8.00 9.56 -16.21
N ALA A 580 7.82 8.36 -15.67
CA ALA A 580 8.91 7.40 -15.47
C ALA A 580 9.05 6.52 -16.71
N ASN A 581 10.01 5.60 -16.70
CA ASN A 581 10.13 4.49 -17.64
C ASN A 581 10.16 3.14 -16.91
N ALA A 582 10.25 2.04 -17.66
CA ALA A 582 10.21 0.68 -17.13
C ALA A 582 11.32 0.36 -16.12
N ALA A 583 12.42 1.13 -16.09
CA ALA A 583 13.46 0.98 -15.07
C ALA A 583 13.25 1.91 -13.85
N SER A 584 13.00 3.20 -14.13
CA SER A 584 12.99 4.24 -13.11
C SER A 584 11.78 4.16 -12.19
N ILE A 585 10.63 3.66 -12.66
CA ILE A 585 9.43 3.52 -11.81
C ILE A 585 9.69 2.61 -10.60
N HIS A 586 10.54 1.58 -10.75
CA HIS A 586 10.91 0.69 -9.66
C HIS A 586 11.89 1.32 -8.66
N TYR A 587 12.64 2.36 -9.07
CA TYR A 587 13.42 3.18 -8.13
C TYR A 587 12.49 4.03 -7.26
N TRP A 588 11.48 4.66 -7.88
CA TRP A 588 10.43 5.39 -7.15
C TRP A 588 9.70 4.47 -6.17
N ALA A 589 9.28 3.29 -6.63
CA ALA A 589 8.63 2.26 -5.83
C ALA A 589 9.45 1.90 -4.59
N TRP A 590 10.74 1.60 -4.78
CA TRP A 590 11.64 1.22 -3.70
C TRP A 590 11.84 2.35 -2.69
N TRP A 591 12.13 3.57 -3.15
CA TRP A 591 12.37 4.72 -2.26
C TRP A 591 11.14 5.12 -1.46
N PHE A 592 9.96 5.15 -2.08
CA PHE A 592 8.73 5.46 -1.36
C PHE A 592 8.48 4.47 -0.23
N ALA A 593 8.60 3.17 -0.51
CA ALA A 593 8.36 2.17 0.52
C ALA A 593 9.44 2.18 1.62
N ALA A 594 10.72 2.37 1.27
CA ALA A 594 11.80 2.45 2.25
C ALA A 594 11.69 3.69 3.15
N LEU A 595 11.36 4.84 2.57
CA LEU A 595 11.23 6.11 3.31
C LEU A 595 10.02 6.11 4.25
N CYS A 596 8.96 5.34 3.96
CA CYS A 596 7.86 5.10 4.90
C CYS A 596 8.38 4.56 6.24
N GLY A 597 9.18 3.48 6.21
CA GLY A 597 9.74 2.86 7.42
C GLY A 597 10.76 3.75 8.12
N LEU A 598 11.68 4.36 7.36
CA LEU A 598 12.76 5.20 7.91
C LEU A 598 12.25 6.46 8.61
N SER A 599 11.31 7.18 8.00
CA SER A 599 10.71 8.37 8.61
C SER A 599 9.90 8.00 9.85
N GLY A 600 9.13 6.90 9.81
CA GLY A 600 8.43 6.39 10.99
C GLY A 600 9.38 6.06 12.14
N ALA A 601 10.52 5.44 11.84
CA ALA A 601 11.54 5.10 12.83
C ALA A 601 12.13 6.36 13.48
N ILE A 602 12.45 7.39 12.70
CA ILE A 602 12.96 8.67 13.22
C ILE A 602 11.92 9.36 14.10
N GLY A 603 10.68 9.46 13.62
CA GLY A 603 9.59 10.11 14.36
C GLY A 603 9.32 9.46 15.71
N LEU A 604 9.27 8.12 15.73
CA LEU A 604 9.09 7.38 16.97
C LEU A 604 10.31 7.50 17.89
N LEU A 605 11.52 7.39 17.36
CA LEU A 605 12.77 7.49 18.14
C LEU A 605 12.85 8.79 18.92
N LEU A 606 12.49 9.92 18.30
CA LEU A 606 12.49 11.25 18.94
C LEU A 606 11.40 11.41 20.00
N SER A 607 10.31 10.64 19.91
CA SER A 607 9.16 10.74 20.81
C SER A 607 9.50 10.13 22.17
N GLY A 608 9.52 10.95 23.22
CA GLY A 608 9.87 10.57 24.59
C GLY A 608 11.37 10.56 24.90
N THR A 609 12.24 10.65 23.90
CA THR A 609 13.70 10.80 24.10
C THR A 609 14.13 12.27 23.99
N VAL A 610 13.60 12.98 22.99
CA VAL A 610 13.93 14.39 22.71
C VAL A 610 12.67 15.26 22.83
N ILE A 611 11.55 14.82 22.27
CA ILE A 611 10.28 15.54 22.26
C ILE A 611 9.27 14.81 23.13
N THR A 612 8.77 15.48 24.17
CA THR A 612 7.78 14.92 25.10
C THR A 612 6.35 15.32 24.76
N ASP A 613 6.14 16.35 23.93
CA ASP A 613 4.83 16.82 23.50
C ASP A 613 4.93 17.42 22.08
N TRP A 614 4.36 16.71 21.10
CA TRP A 614 4.36 17.13 19.69
C TRP A 614 3.41 18.29 19.41
N TYR A 615 2.33 18.44 20.15
CA TYR A 615 1.41 19.58 20.02
C TYR A 615 2.07 20.86 20.51
N ALA A 616 2.78 20.80 21.65
CA ALA A 616 3.57 21.93 22.13
C ALA A 616 4.67 22.32 21.13
N TRP A 617 5.38 21.33 20.56
CA TRP A 617 6.35 21.56 19.49
C TRP A 617 5.70 22.22 18.25
N ALA A 618 4.55 21.72 17.81
CA ALA A 618 3.83 22.24 16.65
C ALA A 618 3.29 23.66 16.87
N THR A 619 2.90 23.99 18.10
CA THR A 619 2.51 25.35 18.49
C THR A 619 3.69 26.30 18.33
N GLN A 620 4.88 25.91 18.81
CA GLN A 620 6.10 26.70 18.66
C GLN A 620 6.55 26.82 17.19
N ALA A 621 6.36 25.76 16.42
CA ALA A 621 6.62 25.74 14.98
C ALA A 621 5.57 26.51 14.15
N ASN A 622 4.52 27.04 14.79
CA ASN A 622 3.38 27.72 14.16
C ASN A 622 2.73 26.86 13.06
N ILE A 623 2.48 25.57 13.29
CA ILE A 623 1.78 24.69 12.33
C ILE A 623 0.39 24.23 12.81
N VAL A 624 0.05 24.51 14.06
CA VAL A 624 -1.31 24.29 14.59
C VAL A 624 -2.26 25.28 13.94
N ALA A 625 -3.40 24.79 13.46
CA ALA A 625 -4.45 25.63 12.89
C ALA A 625 -5.03 26.57 13.97
N PRO A 626 -5.31 27.84 13.64
CA PRO A 626 -5.83 28.79 14.61
C PRO A 626 -7.24 28.38 15.10
N PRO A 627 -7.70 28.89 16.25
CA PRO A 627 -9.09 28.73 16.67
C PRO A 627 -10.07 29.24 15.60
N ALA A 628 -11.26 28.65 15.53
CA ALA A 628 -12.33 29.15 14.66
C ALA A 628 -12.62 30.62 15.02
N ARG A 629 -12.69 31.48 14.01
CA ARG A 629 -13.01 32.91 14.16
C ARG A 629 -14.49 33.17 14.03
#